data_AF-A0A2T0HJ80-F1
#
_entry.id   AF-A0A2T0HJ80-F1
#
_cell.length_a   1.000
_cell.length_b   1.000
_cell.length_c   1.000
_cell.angle_alpha   90.00
_cell.angle_beta   90.00
_cell.angle_gamma   90.00
#
_symmetry.space_group_name_H-M   'P 1'
#
loop_
_entity.id
_entity.type
_entity.pdbx_description
1 polymer ?
#
loop_
_entity_poly.entity_id
_entity_poly.type
_entity_poly.pdbx_seq_one_letter_code
_entity_poly.pdbx_strand_id
1 'polypeptide(L)'
;MEKVLWIAEKESQLSQGIYSAIPGRTEDQGPGWARRGEHWFIWLDGHAFQQAPPDHYLPDDVPLTAGKKKVWRMADLPIIPGARAWKLLPDPRKKARIAKLKELLQWCDVVHHLGDSDEEGQCLVDEALEYFQFKKPVRRVLINDYNATKIKESLANIRDNTEPQFTGWRRWGLARSRYDWLLGMNGTRAMTLRGREVGQQGLLPVGSVQTPLLYIARERDRLIEEFKPHAYQVVTVQ
;
A
#
# COMPACT_ATOMS: atom_id res chain seq x y z
N MET A 1 14.72 30.76 4.53
CA MET A 1 13.54 30.00 5.02
C MET A 1 13.75 28.55 4.61
N GLU A 2 13.43 27.61 5.48
CA GLU A 2 13.58 26.17 5.23
C GLU A 2 12.58 25.72 4.14
N LYS A 3 13.04 24.89 3.20
CA LYS A 3 12.23 24.34 2.12
C LYS A 3 11.52 23.06 2.57
N VAL A 4 10.20 23.09 2.63
CA VAL A 4 9.41 21.97 3.18
C VAL A 4 8.63 21.27 2.06
N LEU A 5 8.77 19.94 1.99
CA LEU A 5 7.93 19.09 1.15
C LEU A 5 6.95 18.29 2.00
N TRP A 6 5.66 18.52 1.82
CA TRP A 6 4.58 17.77 2.45
C TRP A 6 4.14 16.64 1.53
N ILE A 7 4.24 15.39 2.00
CA ILE A 7 3.85 14.20 1.25
C ILE A 7 2.66 13.55 1.92
N ALA A 8 1.52 13.53 1.24
CA ALA A 8 0.27 12.94 1.72
C ALA A 8 -0.16 11.75 0.84
N GLU A 9 -0.96 10.86 1.41
CA GLU A 9 -1.51 9.71 0.67
C GLU A 9 -2.47 10.16 -0.45
N LYS A 10 -3.41 11.05 -0.12
CA LYS A 10 -4.51 11.45 -1.01
C LYS A 10 -4.88 12.89 -0.75
N GLU A 11 -5.46 13.54 -1.75
CA GLU A 11 -5.97 14.92 -1.66
C GLU A 11 -7.27 14.95 -0.83
N SER A 12 -7.17 14.55 0.45
CA SER A 12 -8.27 14.53 1.41
C SER A 12 -8.50 15.92 2.00
N GLN A 13 -9.68 16.08 2.60
CA GLN A 13 -10.02 17.25 3.41
C GLN A 13 -8.97 17.53 4.51
N LEU A 14 -8.37 16.49 5.10
CA LEU A 14 -7.31 16.63 6.11
C LEU A 14 -6.06 17.30 5.53
N SER A 15 -5.54 16.75 4.42
CA SER A 15 -4.34 17.28 3.79
C SER A 15 -4.57 18.68 3.18
N GLN A 16 -5.77 18.94 2.65
CA GLN A 16 -6.18 20.25 2.17
C GLN A 16 -6.38 21.26 3.31
N GLY A 17 -6.81 20.81 4.48
CA GLY A 17 -6.88 21.62 5.69
C GLY A 17 -5.50 22.13 6.11
N ILE A 18 -4.47 21.28 6.05
CA ILE A 18 -3.07 21.67 6.32
C ILE A 18 -2.57 22.64 5.26
N TYR A 19 -2.79 22.33 3.98
CA TYR A 19 -2.40 23.22 2.88
C TYR A 19 -3.01 24.62 3.03
N SER A 20 -4.28 24.68 3.43
CA SER A 20 -5.02 25.93 3.65
C SER A 20 -4.56 26.69 4.89
N ALA A 21 -4.08 25.99 5.93
CA ALA A 21 -3.53 26.60 7.13
C ALA A 21 -2.17 27.26 6.93
N ILE A 22 -1.45 26.91 5.85
CA ILE A 22 -0.17 27.54 5.51
C ILE A 22 -0.43 28.93 4.89
N PRO A 23 0.14 30.00 5.49
CA PRO A 23 -0.02 31.35 4.97
C PRO A 23 0.50 31.51 3.53
N GLY A 24 -0.12 32.43 2.79
CA GLY A 24 0.26 32.75 1.42
C GLY A 24 -0.75 32.27 0.37
N ARG A 25 -0.49 32.64 -0.88
CA ARG A 25 -1.31 32.26 -2.04
C ARG A 25 -0.70 31.04 -2.72
N THR A 26 -1.53 30.27 -3.42
CA THR A 26 -1.04 29.24 -4.34
C THR A 26 -0.23 29.90 -5.45
N GLU A 27 1.05 29.53 -5.58
CA GLU A 27 1.98 30.07 -6.58
C GLU A 27 2.17 29.12 -7.76
N ASP A 28 2.06 27.82 -7.51
CA ASP A 28 2.18 26.75 -8.50
C ASP A 28 1.21 25.62 -8.13
N GLN A 29 0.62 24.98 -9.13
CA GLN A 29 -0.23 23.81 -8.97
C GLN A 29 -0.22 22.94 -10.22
N GLY A 30 -0.37 21.63 -10.02
CA GLY A 30 -0.48 20.65 -11.10
C GLY A 30 -1.22 19.40 -10.65
N PRO A 31 -1.23 18.33 -11.46
CA PRO A 31 -2.00 17.12 -11.18
C PRO A 31 -1.45 16.36 -9.96
N GLY A 32 -1.95 16.71 -8.77
CA GLY A 32 -1.58 16.11 -7.49
C GLY A 32 -0.42 16.79 -6.77
N TRP A 33 -0.17 18.08 -7.04
CA TRP A 33 0.76 18.88 -6.24
C TRP A 33 0.39 20.37 -6.26
N ALA A 34 0.85 21.10 -5.25
CA ALA A 34 0.68 22.55 -5.15
C ALA A 34 1.81 23.20 -4.35
N ARG A 35 2.00 24.51 -4.50
CA ARG A 35 3.03 25.31 -3.81
C ARG A 35 2.45 26.57 -3.19
N ARG A 36 2.86 26.85 -1.94
CA ARG A 36 2.73 28.16 -1.27
C ARG A 36 4.06 28.56 -0.64
N GLY A 37 4.71 29.59 -1.16
CA GLY A 37 6.03 30.02 -0.69
C GLY A 37 7.06 28.89 -0.72
N GLU A 38 7.73 28.61 0.40
CA GLU A 38 8.69 27.50 0.53
C GLU A 38 8.04 26.16 0.96
N HIS A 39 6.72 26.01 0.79
CA HIS A 39 6.00 24.77 1.06
C HIS A 39 5.45 24.16 -0.23
N TRP A 40 5.91 22.96 -0.56
CA TRP A 40 5.33 22.13 -1.61
C TRP A 40 4.50 21.01 -1.02
N PHE A 41 3.34 20.73 -1.63
CA PHE A 41 2.49 19.60 -1.31
C PHE A 41 2.46 18.66 -2.49
N ILE A 42 2.52 17.37 -2.21
CA ILE A 42 2.30 16.31 -3.20
C ILE A 42 1.47 15.19 -2.60
N TRP A 43 0.45 14.77 -3.35
CA TRP A 43 -0.47 13.70 -2.96
C TRP A 43 -0.23 12.47 -3.81
N LEU A 44 0.17 11.36 -3.20
CA LEU A 44 0.61 10.14 -3.91
C LEU A 44 -0.53 9.37 -4.60
N ASP A 45 -1.77 9.62 -4.18
CA ASP A 45 -3.03 8.99 -4.60
C ASP A 45 -3.09 7.49 -4.28
N GLY A 46 -2.77 7.14 -3.02
CA GLY A 46 -2.43 5.78 -2.64
C GLY A 46 -1.01 5.39 -3.10
N HIS A 47 -0.71 4.09 -3.16
CA HIS A 47 0.67 3.62 -3.43
C HIS A 47 1.24 4.15 -4.75
N ALA A 48 2.32 4.92 -4.68
CA ALA A 48 3.07 5.36 -5.85
C ALA A 48 4.02 4.27 -6.38
N PHE A 49 4.26 3.25 -5.56
CA PHE A 49 5.21 2.19 -5.82
C PHE A 49 4.61 0.83 -5.46
N GLN A 50 5.08 -0.24 -6.11
CA GLN A 50 4.57 -1.58 -5.92
C GLN A 50 5.71 -2.59 -5.88
N GLN A 51 5.53 -3.68 -5.13
CA GLN A 51 6.47 -4.80 -5.16
C GLN A 51 6.54 -5.37 -6.58
N ALA A 52 7.76 -5.63 -7.06
CA ALA A 52 7.96 -6.16 -8.40
C ALA A 52 7.23 -7.51 -8.57
N PRO A 53 6.63 -7.77 -9.75
CA PRO A 53 6.01 -9.06 -10.01
C PRO A 53 7.06 -10.18 -10.07
N PRO A 54 6.67 -11.46 -9.90
CA PRO A 54 7.61 -12.57 -9.77
C PRO A 54 8.61 -12.73 -10.92
N ASP A 55 8.23 -12.30 -12.12
CA ASP A 55 9.07 -12.37 -13.32
C ASP A 55 10.41 -11.62 -13.16
N HIS A 56 10.48 -10.63 -12.26
CA HIS A 56 11.72 -9.89 -11.92
C HIS A 56 12.69 -10.67 -11.03
N TYR A 57 12.26 -11.80 -10.48
CA TYR A 57 13.03 -12.65 -9.58
C TYR A 57 13.35 -14.02 -10.18
N LEU A 58 12.70 -14.38 -11.28
CA LEU A 58 12.96 -15.62 -12.00
C LEU A 58 14.16 -15.48 -12.94
N PRO A 59 14.90 -16.56 -13.25
CA PRO A 59 15.92 -16.58 -14.28
C PRO A 59 15.42 -16.08 -15.65
N ASP A 60 16.32 -15.60 -16.50
CA ASP A 60 15.97 -15.05 -17.82
C ASP A 60 15.78 -16.11 -18.91
N ASP A 61 16.25 -17.34 -18.66
CA ASP A 61 16.05 -18.51 -19.51
C ASP A 61 14.66 -19.14 -19.36
N VAL A 62 13.83 -18.66 -18.42
CA VAL A 62 12.45 -19.10 -18.29
C VAL A 62 11.68 -18.77 -19.57
N PRO A 63 11.04 -19.76 -20.22
CA PRO A 63 10.30 -19.53 -21.46
C PRO A 63 9.25 -18.44 -21.30
N LEU A 64 9.02 -17.69 -22.38
CA LEU A 64 8.03 -16.63 -22.40
C LEU A 64 6.72 -17.11 -23.06
N THR A 65 5.61 -16.62 -22.52
CA THR A 65 4.31 -16.64 -23.18
C THR A 65 4.31 -15.71 -24.41
N ALA A 66 3.32 -15.85 -25.29
CA ALA A 66 3.14 -14.93 -26.43
C ALA A 66 3.08 -13.44 -26.01
N GLY A 67 2.58 -13.17 -24.80
CA GLY A 67 2.55 -11.84 -24.18
C GLY A 67 3.86 -11.39 -23.53
N LYS A 68 5.00 -12.06 -23.81
CA LYS A 68 6.34 -11.77 -23.25
C LYS A 68 6.44 -11.83 -21.73
N LYS A 69 5.57 -12.60 -21.07
CA LYS A 69 5.64 -12.89 -19.62
C LYS A 69 6.23 -14.27 -19.37
N LYS A 70 6.96 -14.46 -18.27
CA LYS A 70 7.57 -15.76 -17.93
C LYS A 70 6.47 -16.80 -17.68
N VAL A 71 6.60 -17.98 -18.29
CA VAL A 71 5.67 -19.10 -18.14
C VAL A 71 5.70 -19.59 -16.69
N TRP A 72 4.54 -19.92 -16.13
CA TRP A 72 4.44 -20.45 -14.77
C TRP A 72 4.79 -21.93 -14.76
N ARG A 73 5.70 -22.34 -13.89
CA ARG A 73 6.11 -23.75 -13.73
C ARG A 73 6.13 -24.11 -12.25
N MET A 74 5.71 -25.34 -11.92
CA MET A 74 5.75 -25.82 -10.53
C MET A 74 7.17 -25.85 -9.97
N ALA A 75 8.18 -26.12 -10.82
CA ALA A 75 9.59 -26.16 -10.42
C ALA A 75 10.14 -24.80 -9.96
N ASP A 76 9.49 -23.69 -10.30
CA ASP A 76 9.91 -22.35 -9.88
C ASP A 76 9.32 -21.94 -8.52
N LEU A 77 8.41 -22.74 -7.96
CA LEU A 77 7.70 -22.41 -6.71
C LEU A 77 8.36 -23.09 -5.50
N PRO A 78 8.43 -22.41 -4.33
CA PRO A 78 8.03 -21.03 -4.11
C PRO A 78 9.08 -20.01 -4.60
N ILE A 79 8.61 -18.92 -5.21
CA ILE A 79 9.43 -17.75 -5.55
C ILE A 79 9.56 -16.92 -4.28
N ILE A 80 10.76 -16.92 -3.72
CA ILE A 80 11.10 -16.17 -2.51
C ILE A 80 12.29 -15.25 -2.84
N PRO A 81 12.08 -13.93 -2.95
CA PRO A 81 13.19 -12.99 -3.10
C PRO A 81 14.12 -13.09 -1.89
N GLY A 82 15.44 -13.10 -2.13
CA GLY A 82 16.42 -13.01 -1.06
C GLY A 82 16.23 -11.73 -0.21
N ALA A 83 16.75 -11.71 1.02
CA ALA A 83 16.50 -10.64 1.99
C ALA A 83 16.80 -9.21 1.49
N ARG A 84 17.76 -9.04 0.56
CA ARG A 84 18.12 -7.76 -0.07
C ARG A 84 17.65 -7.60 -1.52
N ALA A 85 16.88 -8.56 -2.03
CA ALA A 85 16.52 -8.63 -3.44
C ALA A 85 15.14 -8.02 -3.75
N TRP A 86 14.34 -7.65 -2.74
CA TRP A 86 13.02 -7.05 -2.94
C TRP A 86 13.13 -5.78 -3.79
N LYS A 87 12.49 -5.81 -4.96
CA LYS A 87 12.47 -4.70 -5.91
C LYS A 87 11.14 -3.97 -5.78
N LEU A 88 11.23 -2.67 -5.66
CA LEU A 88 10.09 -1.77 -5.69
C LEU A 88 10.06 -1.07 -7.06
N LEU A 89 8.91 -1.07 -7.72
CA LEU A 89 8.71 -0.48 -9.05
C LEU A 89 7.76 0.71 -8.97
N PRO A 90 8.02 1.81 -9.69
CA PRO A 90 7.10 2.93 -9.78
C PRO A 90 5.83 2.51 -10.53
N ASP A 91 4.66 2.95 -10.07
CA ASP A 91 3.40 2.75 -10.80
C ASP A 91 3.44 3.54 -12.11
N PRO A 92 3.38 2.88 -13.29
CA PRO A 92 3.41 3.56 -14.58
C PRO A 92 2.29 4.59 -14.75
N ARG A 93 1.15 4.39 -14.10
CA ARG A 93 -0.01 5.30 -14.15
C ARG A 93 0.26 6.63 -13.44
N LYS A 94 1.24 6.65 -12.53
CA LYS A 94 1.59 7.82 -11.70
C LYS A 94 2.92 8.47 -12.12
N LYS A 95 3.40 8.19 -13.34
CA LYS A 95 4.72 8.62 -13.83
C LYS A 95 4.98 10.13 -13.66
N ALA A 96 4.03 10.99 -14.02
CA ALA A 96 4.19 12.45 -13.91
C ALA A 96 4.35 12.89 -12.44
N ARG A 97 3.53 12.34 -11.56
CA ARG A 97 3.57 12.60 -10.11
C ARG A 97 4.86 12.10 -9.47
N ILE A 98 5.32 10.90 -9.83
CA ILE A 98 6.59 10.33 -9.36
C ILE A 98 7.78 11.17 -9.85
N ALA A 99 7.74 11.66 -11.08
CA ALA A 99 8.76 12.57 -11.61
C ALA A 99 8.79 13.88 -10.80
N LYS A 100 7.63 14.47 -10.51
CA LYS A 100 7.55 15.67 -9.66
C LYS A 100 8.03 15.40 -8.24
N LEU A 101 7.65 14.26 -7.65
CA LEU A 101 8.14 13.86 -6.33
C LEU A 101 9.68 13.82 -6.29
N LYS A 102 10.31 13.23 -7.32
CA LYS A 102 11.78 13.20 -7.42
C LYS A 102 12.39 14.61 -7.43
N GLU A 103 11.84 15.51 -8.23
CA GLU A 103 12.28 16.91 -8.31
C GLU A 103 12.16 17.60 -6.93
N LEU A 104 11.01 17.44 -6.28
CA LEU A 104 10.73 18.08 -4.99
C LEU A 104 11.59 17.51 -3.86
N LEU A 105 11.88 16.21 -3.86
CA LEU A 105 12.78 15.59 -2.89
C LEU A 105 14.22 16.11 -3.01
N GLN A 106 14.66 16.45 -4.22
CA GLN A 106 15.97 17.10 -4.43
C GLN A 106 15.96 18.55 -3.93
N TRP A 107 14.85 19.26 -4.17
CA TRP A 107 14.68 20.67 -3.83
C TRP A 107 14.51 20.94 -2.33
N CYS A 108 13.76 20.10 -1.59
CA CYS A 108 13.39 20.36 -0.19
C CYS A 108 14.55 20.15 0.80
N ASP A 109 14.52 20.83 1.93
CA ASP A 109 15.44 20.63 3.06
C ASP A 109 14.88 19.57 4.03
N VAL A 110 13.56 19.51 4.17
CA VAL A 110 12.84 18.60 5.07
C VAL A 110 11.56 18.07 4.42
N VAL A 111 11.23 16.80 4.70
CA VAL A 111 9.94 16.20 4.34
C VAL A 111 9.02 16.19 5.56
N HIS A 112 7.79 16.64 5.39
CA HIS A 112 6.69 16.45 6.33
C HIS A 112 5.78 15.33 5.83
N HIS A 113 5.82 14.20 6.51
CA HIS A 113 5.06 13.00 6.21
C HIS A 113 3.63 13.13 6.75
N LEU A 114 2.67 13.21 5.82
CA LEU A 114 1.22 13.33 6.04
C LEU A 114 0.43 12.08 5.60
N GLY A 115 1.07 10.91 5.47
CA GLY A 115 0.33 9.66 5.33
C GLY A 115 -0.66 9.46 6.49
N ASP A 116 -1.72 8.69 6.24
CA ASP A 116 -2.76 8.41 7.23
C ASP A 116 -2.15 7.83 8.52
N SER A 117 -2.82 8.02 9.66
CA SER A 117 -2.28 7.71 11.00
C SER A 117 -2.37 6.21 11.34
N ASP A 118 -1.91 5.36 10.43
CA ASP A 118 -1.88 3.91 10.53
C ASP A 118 -0.59 3.34 9.89
N GLU A 119 -0.47 2.01 9.87
CA GLU A 119 0.70 1.32 9.33
C GLU A 119 0.83 1.45 7.81
N GLU A 120 -0.29 1.53 7.08
CA GLU A 120 -0.28 1.61 5.62
C GLU A 120 0.13 3.00 5.15
N GLY A 121 -0.48 4.04 5.73
CA GLY A 121 -0.13 5.43 5.48
C GLY A 121 1.33 5.73 5.83
N GLN A 122 1.86 5.11 6.89
CA GLN A 122 3.29 5.16 7.21
C GLN A 122 4.15 4.47 6.14
N CYS A 123 3.81 3.23 5.79
CA CYS A 123 4.60 2.42 4.86
C CYS A 123 4.66 3.06 3.46
N LEU A 124 3.55 3.60 2.97
CA LEU A 124 3.40 4.15 1.64
C LEU A 124 4.35 5.32 1.36
N VAL A 125 4.47 6.27 2.29
CA VAL A 125 5.37 7.42 2.14
C VAL A 125 6.81 6.99 2.38
N ASP A 126 7.06 6.15 3.40
CA ASP A 126 8.41 5.64 3.68
C ASP A 126 8.98 4.84 2.50
N GLU A 127 8.17 4.04 1.79
CA GLU A 127 8.55 3.33 0.56
C GLU A 127 8.98 4.31 -0.55
N ALA A 128 8.27 5.42 -0.71
CA ALA A 128 8.62 6.44 -1.69
C ALA A 128 9.96 7.12 -1.35
N LEU A 129 10.18 7.44 -0.07
CA LEU A 129 11.43 8.03 0.41
C LEU A 129 12.60 7.04 0.27
N GLU A 130 12.38 5.76 0.56
CA GLU A 130 13.36 4.69 0.42
C GLU A 130 13.75 4.48 -1.06
N TYR A 131 12.77 4.46 -1.96
CA TYR A 131 13.01 4.31 -3.40
C TYR A 131 13.94 5.39 -3.94
N PHE A 132 13.74 6.65 -3.52
CA PHE A 132 14.59 7.77 -3.90
C PHE A 132 15.84 7.93 -3.03
N GLN A 133 16.08 7.02 -2.08
CA GLN A 133 17.21 7.05 -1.15
C GLN A 133 17.31 8.38 -0.41
N PHE A 134 16.17 8.98 -0.03
CA PHE A 134 16.15 10.27 0.64
C PHE A 134 16.86 10.20 2.00
N LYS A 135 17.74 11.18 2.28
CA LYS A 135 18.60 11.22 3.49
C LYS A 135 18.41 12.45 4.37
N LYS A 136 17.66 13.45 3.91
CA LYS A 136 17.41 14.67 4.69
C LYS A 136 16.34 14.40 5.77
N PRO A 137 16.14 15.29 6.74
CA PRO A 137 15.20 15.06 7.83
C PRO A 137 13.78 14.76 7.34
N VAL A 138 13.13 13.82 8.02
CA VAL A 138 11.73 13.45 7.80
C VAL A 138 10.98 13.65 9.12
N ARG A 139 9.92 14.45 9.04
CA ARG A 139 9.07 14.84 10.15
C ARG A 139 7.70 14.24 10.00
N ARG A 140 7.22 13.52 11.00
CA ARG A 140 5.90 12.87 10.98
C ARG A 140 4.85 13.82 11.55
N VAL A 141 3.78 14.02 10.79
CA VAL A 141 2.63 14.85 11.20
C VAL A 141 1.40 13.96 11.25
N LEU A 142 0.89 13.69 12.45
CA LEU A 142 -0.30 12.86 12.66
C LEU A 142 -1.53 13.76 12.64
N ILE A 143 -2.52 13.42 11.82
CA ILE A 143 -3.75 14.21 11.69
C ILE A 143 -4.92 13.25 11.61
N ASN A 144 -5.84 13.38 12.57
CA ASN A 144 -7.02 12.53 12.66
C ASN A 144 -8.32 13.33 12.54
N ASP A 145 -8.24 14.66 12.46
CA ASP A 145 -9.38 15.57 12.46
C ASP A 145 -9.08 16.80 11.59
N TYR A 146 -10.05 17.20 10.76
CA TYR A 146 -9.98 18.33 9.84
C TYR A 146 -10.36 19.66 10.48
N ASN A 147 -10.74 19.66 11.76
CA ASN A 147 -11.00 20.88 12.53
C ASN A 147 -9.72 21.74 12.62
N ALA A 148 -9.85 23.04 12.35
CA ALA A 148 -8.75 24.00 12.37
C ALA A 148 -7.95 23.99 13.69
N THR A 149 -8.60 23.77 14.83
CA THR A 149 -7.90 23.67 16.13
C THR A 149 -7.01 22.42 16.17
N LYS A 150 -7.51 21.28 15.71
CA LYS A 150 -6.77 20.02 15.68
C LYS A 150 -5.63 20.04 14.66
N ILE A 151 -5.84 20.70 13.53
CA ILE A 151 -4.79 20.97 12.56
C ILE A 151 -3.66 21.80 13.19
N LYS A 152 -3.97 22.89 13.91
CA LYS A 152 -2.97 23.71 14.60
C LYS A 152 -2.22 22.93 15.68
N GLU A 153 -2.93 22.13 16.49
CA GLU A 153 -2.32 21.24 17.49
C GLU A 153 -1.34 20.25 16.84
N SER A 154 -1.74 19.64 15.71
CA SER A 154 -0.92 18.68 14.98
C SER A 154 0.33 19.33 14.37
N LEU A 155 0.20 20.56 13.84
CA LEU A 155 1.31 21.35 13.32
C LEU A 155 2.27 21.83 14.42
N ALA A 156 1.80 21.96 15.66
CA ALA A 156 2.64 22.26 16.82
C ALA A 156 3.35 21.01 17.38
N ASN A 157 2.83 19.81 17.10
CA ASN A 157 3.34 18.54 17.61
C ASN A 157 3.91 17.65 16.49
N ILE A 158 4.83 18.23 15.72
CA ILE A 158 5.53 17.52 14.65
C ILE A 158 6.62 16.64 15.26
N ARG A 159 6.60 15.35 14.90
CA ARG A 159 7.42 14.31 15.51
C ARG A 159 8.54 13.86 14.57
N ASP A 160 9.56 13.20 15.11
CA ASP A 160 10.62 12.64 14.27
C ASP A 160 10.15 11.31 13.66
N ASN A 161 10.28 11.13 12.35
CA ASN A 161 9.83 9.90 11.68
C ASN A 161 10.64 8.66 12.10
N THR A 162 11.78 8.84 12.79
CA THR A 162 12.61 7.76 13.33
C THR A 162 12.16 7.26 14.71
N GLU A 163 11.12 7.84 15.30
CA GLU A 163 10.61 7.39 16.60
C GLU A 163 10.18 5.90 16.58
N PRO A 164 10.29 5.18 17.71
CA PRO A 164 9.99 3.74 17.78
C PRO A 164 8.59 3.36 17.27
N GLN A 165 7.60 4.22 17.47
CA GLN A 165 6.24 4.00 16.98
C GLN A 165 6.18 3.91 15.44
N PHE A 166 6.73 4.91 14.74
CA PHE A 166 6.66 5.00 13.28
C PHE A 166 7.55 3.96 12.61
N THR A 167 8.71 3.68 13.20
CA THR A 167 9.55 2.57 12.72
C THR A 167 8.87 1.21 12.92
N GLY A 168 8.08 1.04 13.98
CA GLY A 168 7.22 -0.12 14.20
C GLY A 168 6.14 -0.26 13.14
N TRP A 169 5.39 0.82 12.88
CA TRP A 169 4.37 0.90 11.83
C TRP A 169 4.93 0.56 10.45
N ARG A 170 6.04 1.19 10.06
CA ARG A 170 6.73 0.89 8.80
C ARG A 170 7.10 -0.58 8.68
N ARG A 171 7.67 -1.17 9.74
CA ARG A 171 8.07 -2.59 9.74
C ARG A 171 6.86 -3.51 9.58
N TRP A 172 5.75 -3.19 10.24
CA TRP A 172 4.53 -3.97 10.15
C TRP A 172 3.91 -3.89 8.74
N GLY A 173 3.76 -2.69 8.18
CA GLY A 173 3.23 -2.49 6.83
C GLY A 173 4.07 -3.23 5.78
N LEU A 174 5.39 -3.10 5.86
CA LEU A 174 6.31 -3.81 4.97
C LEU A 174 6.23 -5.34 5.13
N ALA A 175 6.14 -5.84 6.37
CA ALA A 175 6.02 -7.27 6.63
C ALA A 175 4.71 -7.83 6.07
N ARG A 176 3.59 -7.13 6.27
CA ARG A 176 2.28 -7.49 5.72
C ARG A 176 2.29 -7.51 4.19
N SER A 177 2.78 -6.45 3.57
CA SER A 177 2.89 -6.34 2.11
C SER A 177 3.70 -7.51 1.50
N ARG A 178 4.84 -7.85 2.11
CA ARG A 178 5.65 -9.00 1.67
C ARG A 178 5.00 -10.35 1.93
N TYR A 179 4.33 -10.52 3.07
CA TYR A 179 3.59 -11.73 3.39
C TYR A 179 2.47 -11.99 2.38
N ASP A 180 1.64 -10.97 2.12
CA ASP A 180 0.53 -11.06 1.17
C ASP A 180 1.04 -11.33 -0.26
N TRP A 181 2.15 -10.72 -0.65
CA TRP A 181 2.82 -11.00 -1.93
C TRP A 181 3.29 -12.46 -2.02
N LEU A 182 4.00 -12.96 -0.99
CA LEU A 182 4.54 -14.31 -0.95
C LEU A 182 3.44 -15.36 -1.00
N LEU A 183 2.43 -15.23 -0.14
CA LEU A 183 1.31 -16.17 -0.09
C LEU A 183 0.47 -16.09 -1.36
N GLY A 184 0.11 -14.87 -1.76
CA GLY A 184 -0.79 -14.64 -2.88
C GLY A 184 -0.21 -15.13 -4.20
N MET A 185 1.01 -14.70 -4.53
CA MET A 185 1.64 -15.08 -5.80
C MET A 185 1.98 -16.57 -5.84
N ASN A 186 2.58 -17.14 -4.79
CA ASN A 186 2.96 -18.56 -4.81
C ASN A 186 1.74 -19.47 -4.73
N GLY A 187 0.81 -19.20 -3.82
CA GLY A 187 -0.40 -20.00 -3.65
C GLY A 187 -1.28 -19.98 -4.90
N THR A 188 -1.50 -18.80 -5.49
CA THR A 188 -2.30 -18.68 -6.71
C THR A 188 -1.66 -19.42 -7.89
N ARG A 189 -0.33 -19.28 -8.07
CA ARG A 189 0.39 -20.00 -9.14
C ARG A 189 0.31 -21.52 -8.93
N ALA A 190 0.57 -22.00 -7.72
CA ALA A 190 0.52 -23.42 -7.38
C ALA A 190 -0.87 -24.02 -7.62
N MET A 191 -1.92 -23.42 -7.05
CA MET A 191 -3.28 -23.92 -7.21
C MET A 191 -3.75 -23.86 -8.66
N THR A 192 -3.44 -22.78 -9.38
CA THR A 192 -3.79 -22.66 -10.80
C THR A 192 -3.11 -23.71 -11.66
N LEU A 193 -1.82 -24.00 -11.43
CA LEU A 193 -1.10 -25.05 -12.15
C LEU A 193 -1.69 -26.43 -11.86
N ARG A 194 -2.05 -26.72 -10.60
CA ARG A 194 -2.73 -27.97 -10.21
C ARG A 194 -4.12 -28.10 -10.83
N GLY A 195 -4.89 -27.02 -10.87
CA GLY A 195 -6.19 -27.01 -11.54
C GLY A 195 -6.08 -27.38 -13.02
N ARG A 196 -5.07 -26.82 -13.71
CA ARG A 196 -4.84 -27.12 -15.13
C ARG A 196 -4.49 -28.60 -15.39
N GLU A 197 -3.75 -29.25 -14.49
CA GLU A 197 -3.44 -30.68 -14.58
C GLU A 197 -4.71 -31.55 -14.60
N VAL A 198 -5.78 -31.11 -13.93
CA VAL A 198 -7.09 -31.80 -13.88
C VAL A 198 -8.13 -31.18 -14.82
N GLY A 199 -7.70 -30.41 -15.82
CA GLY A 199 -8.56 -29.85 -16.86
C GLY A 199 -9.34 -28.58 -16.46
N GLN A 200 -9.10 -28.02 -15.26
CA GLN A 200 -9.71 -26.74 -14.87
C GLN A 200 -9.08 -25.59 -15.66
N GLN A 201 -9.95 -24.72 -16.18
CA GLN A 201 -9.56 -23.50 -16.86
C GLN A 201 -9.72 -22.29 -15.92
N GLY A 202 -8.84 -21.31 -16.07
CA GLY A 202 -8.90 -20.07 -15.29
C GLY A 202 -7.87 -19.98 -14.16
N LEU A 203 -8.01 -18.95 -13.34
CA LEU A 203 -7.16 -18.66 -12.19
C LEU A 203 -7.80 -19.21 -10.93
N LEU A 204 -7.03 -19.86 -10.08
CA LEU A 204 -7.45 -20.28 -8.74
C LEU A 204 -6.73 -19.40 -7.71
N PRO A 205 -7.31 -18.23 -7.35
CA PRO A 205 -6.64 -17.27 -6.50
C PRO A 205 -6.55 -17.78 -5.05
N VAL A 206 -5.38 -17.58 -4.46
CA VAL A 206 -5.11 -17.84 -3.05
C VAL A 206 -4.67 -16.54 -2.42
N GLY A 207 -5.11 -16.26 -1.19
CA GLY A 207 -4.66 -15.10 -0.43
C GLY A 207 -5.07 -15.17 1.03
N SER A 208 -4.34 -14.41 1.85
CA SER A 208 -4.50 -14.34 3.31
C SER A 208 -5.89 -13.89 3.76
N VAL A 209 -6.61 -13.14 2.92
CA VAL A 209 -7.97 -12.63 3.21
C VAL A 209 -9.03 -13.40 2.43
N GLN A 210 -8.89 -13.49 1.10
CA GLN A 210 -9.90 -14.09 0.24
C GLN A 210 -10.10 -15.60 0.51
N THR A 211 -9.03 -16.35 0.82
CA THR A 211 -9.12 -17.79 1.01
C THR A 211 -9.77 -18.15 2.35
N PRO A 212 -9.44 -17.52 3.49
CA PRO A 212 -10.20 -17.71 4.72
C PRO A 212 -11.67 -17.28 4.59
N LEU A 213 -11.96 -16.21 3.85
CA LEU A 213 -13.36 -15.80 3.62
C LEU A 213 -14.15 -16.86 2.85
N LEU A 214 -13.57 -17.42 1.79
CA LEU A 214 -14.16 -18.55 1.06
C LEU A 214 -14.38 -19.77 1.97
N TYR A 215 -13.42 -20.05 2.84
CA TYR A 215 -13.54 -21.15 3.81
C TYR A 215 -14.74 -20.97 4.75
N ILE A 216 -14.96 -19.76 5.28
CA ILE A 216 -16.10 -19.47 6.17
C ILE A 216 -17.44 -19.71 5.44
N ALA A 217 -17.56 -19.25 4.19
CA ALA A 217 -18.76 -19.46 3.38
C ALA A 217 -18.99 -20.96 3.12
N ARG A 218 -17.96 -21.67 2.68
CA ARG A 218 -18.00 -23.12 2.44
C ARG A 218 -18.38 -23.92 3.69
N GLU A 219 -17.89 -23.52 4.86
CA GLU A 219 -18.26 -24.19 6.11
C GLU A 219 -19.72 -23.91 6.50
N ARG A 220 -20.24 -22.71 6.22
CA ARG A 220 -21.65 -22.41 6.40
C ARG A 220 -22.54 -23.26 5.49
N ASP A 221 -22.18 -23.37 4.22
CA ASP A 221 -22.93 -24.17 3.25
C ASP A 221 -22.96 -25.65 3.65
N ARG A 222 -21.81 -26.18 4.08
CA ARG A 222 -21.71 -27.54 4.61
C ARG A 222 -22.63 -27.78 5.81
N LEU A 223 -22.69 -26.84 6.77
CA LEU A 223 -23.60 -26.96 7.91
C LEU A 223 -25.08 -26.97 7.48
N ILE A 224 -25.43 -26.27 6.41
CA ILE A 224 -26.79 -26.26 5.84
C ILE A 224 -27.09 -27.60 5.14
N GLU A 225 -26.15 -28.12 4.35
CA GLU A 225 -26.29 -29.43 3.67
C GLU A 225 -26.43 -30.59 4.66
N GLU A 226 -25.69 -30.54 5.77
CA GLU A 226 -25.72 -31.54 6.83
C GLU A 226 -26.88 -31.34 7.83
N PHE A 227 -27.61 -30.23 7.76
CA PHE A 227 -28.68 -29.90 8.71
C PHE A 227 -29.87 -30.85 8.55
N LYS A 228 -30.23 -31.52 9.65
CA LYS A 228 -31.43 -32.36 9.73
C LYS A 228 -32.50 -31.62 10.56
N PRO A 229 -33.59 -31.14 9.93
CA PRO A 229 -34.65 -30.45 10.67
C PRO A 229 -35.35 -31.41 11.65
N HIS A 230 -35.63 -30.91 12.85
CA HIS A 230 -36.40 -31.63 13.86
C HIS A 230 -37.67 -30.83 14.17
N ALA A 231 -38.81 -31.52 14.21
CA ALA A 231 -40.07 -30.89 14.59
C ALA A 231 -40.04 -30.48 16.07
N TYR A 232 -40.50 -29.27 16.37
CA TYR A 232 -40.70 -28.78 17.73
C TYR A 232 -42.02 -28.03 17.83
N GLN A 233 -42.54 -27.90 19.06
CA GLN A 233 -43.78 -27.20 19.34
C GLN A 233 -43.49 -25.99 20.24
N VAL A 234 -44.25 -24.91 20.05
CA VAL A 234 -44.18 -23.69 20.87
C VAL A 234 -45.56 -23.43 21.45
N VAL A 235 -45.64 -23.11 22.74
CA VAL A 235 -46.88 -22.70 23.40
C VAL A 235 -47.06 -21.20 23.23
N THR A 236 -48.17 -20.79 22.63
CA THR A 236 -48.58 -19.38 22.51
C THR A 236 -49.83 -19.16 23.35
N VAL A 237 -49.80 -18.17 24.24
CA VAL A 237 -50.96 -17.72 25.03
C VAL A 237 -51.56 -16.51 24.31
N GLN A 238 -52.89 -16.52 24.13
CA GLN A 238 -53.65 -15.39 23.58
C GLN A 238 -53.95 -14.35 24.66
#